data_AF-A0A8D8C5X8-F1
#
_entry.id   AF-A0A8D8C5X8-F1
#
_cell.length_a   1.000
_cell.length_b   1.000
_cell.length_c   1.000
_cell.angle_alpha   90.00
_cell.angle_beta   90.00
_cell.angle_gamma   90.00
#
_symmetry.space_group_name_H-M   'P 1'
#
loop_
_entity.id
_entity.type
_entity.pdbx_description
1 polymer ?
#
loop_
_entity_poly.entity_id
_entity_poly.type
_entity_poly.pdbx_seq_one_letter_code
_entity_poly.pdbx_strand_id
1 'polypeptide(L)'
;KEYKVLRRRLIPHSQFVRNATGAGVFCVPQRLNKESVKYFKYSRMFGASNANLSPLMMWPQANGPADLEEEALEVLSVDSCIGENGEAHRTGRFELMNRSEIDGSPSVLVVRRGQPFKLVVHCNRSFDEDRDVISLMLAVDPKDEDKISHGHGTVVYLPVESRSKSVEEDEHDWRATLDAVEDNVLTVSVTTSALASVSRWQLSIDTKLVDTEQIKSYGTSVQFYLLFNPWCESDPVYLEGEELREEYVLSDTTLIWRGCERSFHPTIWKLGQFERDILDCSLLLLSKVGRVTA
;
A
#
# COMPACT_ATOMS: atom_id res chain seq x y z
N LYS A 1 -21.35 -36.09 -17.13
CA LYS A 1 -20.92 -34.73 -17.55
C LYS A 1 -19.67 -34.91 -18.40
N GLU A 2 -19.77 -34.72 -19.71
CA GLU A 2 -18.65 -34.86 -20.64
C GLU A 2 -17.68 -33.69 -20.48
N TYR A 3 -16.40 -33.98 -20.30
CA TYR A 3 -15.33 -32.99 -20.40
C TYR A 3 -14.79 -33.01 -21.83
N LYS A 4 -15.03 -31.93 -22.58
CA LYS A 4 -14.42 -31.71 -23.90
C LYS A 4 -12.92 -31.44 -23.71
N VAL A 5 -12.10 -32.40 -24.11
CA VAL A 5 -10.64 -32.28 -24.14
C VAL A 5 -10.23 -31.43 -25.35
N LEU A 6 -9.84 -30.18 -25.11
CA LEU A 6 -9.17 -29.34 -26.12
C LEU A 6 -7.72 -29.83 -26.29
N ARG A 7 -7.47 -30.64 -27.33
CA ARG A 7 -6.10 -30.88 -27.83
C ARG A 7 -5.65 -29.67 -28.65
N ARG A 8 -4.78 -28.82 -28.12
CA ARG A 8 -4.03 -27.84 -28.94
C ARG A 8 -2.64 -28.38 -29.29
N ARG A 9 -2.30 -28.20 -30.56
CA ARG A 9 -1.03 -28.58 -31.21
C ARG A 9 0.12 -27.76 -30.63
N LEU A 10 1.25 -28.42 -30.40
CA LEU A 10 2.57 -27.81 -30.15
C LEU A 10 2.91 -26.84 -31.30
N ILE A 11 3.24 -25.60 -30.95
CA ILE A 11 3.82 -24.61 -31.87
C ILE A 11 5.35 -24.80 -31.84
N PRO A 12 6.04 -24.91 -33.00
CA PRO A 12 7.46 -25.19 -33.04
C PRO A 12 8.34 -23.94 -32.83
N HIS A 13 9.51 -24.19 -32.23
CA HIS A 13 10.66 -23.31 -32.04
C HIS A 13 10.83 -22.17 -33.07
N SER A 14 10.96 -20.93 -32.58
CA SER A 14 11.50 -19.80 -33.34
C SER A 14 12.83 -19.31 -32.74
N GLN A 15 13.89 -19.54 -33.52
CA GLN A 15 14.93 -18.59 -33.91
C GLN A 15 15.71 -17.84 -32.82
N PHE A 16 16.95 -18.33 -32.60
CA PHE A 16 18.09 -17.53 -32.15
C PHE A 16 18.44 -16.48 -33.22
N VAL A 17 18.45 -15.20 -32.84
CA VAL A 17 19.14 -14.14 -33.60
C VAL A 17 20.17 -13.50 -32.68
N ARG A 18 21.45 -13.76 -32.97
CA ARG A 18 22.57 -12.95 -32.52
C ARG A 18 22.61 -11.70 -33.38
N ASN A 19 22.81 -10.53 -32.77
CA ASN A 19 23.55 -9.45 -33.41
C ASN A 19 24.39 -8.69 -32.37
N ALA A 20 25.64 -8.48 -32.77
CA ALA A 20 26.69 -7.80 -32.04
C ALA A 20 27.05 -6.52 -32.80
N THR A 21 27.15 -5.39 -32.10
CA THR A 21 27.88 -4.14 -32.38
C THR A 21 27.46 -3.18 -31.25
N GLY A 22 28.29 -2.59 -30.39
CA GLY A 22 29.65 -2.08 -30.56
C GLY A 22 29.62 -0.56 -30.71
N ALA A 23 29.44 0.20 -29.62
CA ALA A 23 29.89 1.58 -29.43
C ALA A 23 29.41 2.13 -28.06
N GLY A 24 30.27 2.12 -27.05
CA GLY A 24 30.04 2.83 -25.79
C GLY A 24 30.48 4.28 -25.95
N VAL A 25 29.52 5.21 -26.05
CA VAL A 25 29.76 6.64 -25.94
C VAL A 25 29.63 7.01 -24.46
N PHE A 26 30.74 7.47 -23.89
CA PHE A 26 30.76 8.15 -22.60
C PHE A 26 30.00 9.48 -22.72
N CYS A 27 28.92 9.64 -21.96
CA CYS A 27 28.31 10.94 -21.72
C CYS A 27 28.36 11.25 -20.22
N VAL A 28 29.18 12.23 -19.88
CA VAL A 28 29.31 12.84 -18.55
C VAL A 28 28.05 13.68 -18.29
N PRO A 29 27.36 13.54 -17.14
CA PRO A 29 26.35 14.52 -16.76
C PRO A 29 27.02 15.77 -16.18
N GLN A 30 26.77 16.89 -16.84
CA GLN A 30 27.07 18.24 -16.36
C GLN A 30 26.36 18.54 -15.03
N ARG A 31 27.08 19.23 -14.16
CA ARG A 31 26.53 19.97 -13.00
C ARG A 31 25.43 20.92 -13.43
N LEU A 32 24.29 20.86 -12.75
CA LEU A 32 23.40 21.99 -12.54
C LEU A 32 23.18 22.20 -11.04
N ASN A 33 23.11 23.48 -10.68
CA ASN A 33 23.20 24.08 -9.35
C ASN A 33 21.82 24.17 -8.68
N LYS A 34 21.83 24.10 -7.33
CA LYS A 34 21.04 24.82 -6.30
C LYS A 34 19.52 24.87 -6.49
N GLU A 35 18.67 24.51 -5.52
CA GLU A 35 18.54 25.19 -4.23
C GLU A 35 17.58 24.42 -3.29
N SER A 36 17.75 24.63 -1.97
CA SER A 36 16.74 24.42 -0.90
C SER A 36 16.45 23.00 -0.39
N VAL A 37 17.38 22.39 0.36
CA VAL A 37 17.03 21.40 1.40
C VAL A 37 17.38 22.00 2.76
N LYS A 38 16.38 22.50 3.48
CA LYS A 38 16.56 22.94 4.88
C LYS A 38 16.44 21.73 5.80
N TYR A 39 17.56 21.38 6.42
CA TYR A 39 17.64 20.40 7.50
C TYR A 39 17.02 20.98 8.79
N PHE A 40 16.06 20.28 9.39
CA PHE A 40 15.64 20.52 10.77
C PHE A 40 16.68 19.93 11.73
N LYS A 41 17.29 20.79 12.55
CA LYS A 41 18.24 20.42 13.60
C LYS A 41 17.57 20.63 14.96
N TYR A 42 17.46 19.56 15.75
CA TYR A 42 17.14 19.63 17.17
C TYR A 42 18.29 20.26 17.96
N SER A 43 17.98 21.19 18.87
CA SER A 43 18.89 21.60 19.93
C SER A 43 18.13 21.76 21.25
N ARG A 44 18.51 20.94 22.24
CA ARG A 44 18.23 21.16 23.66
C ARG A 44 19.27 22.15 24.19
N MET A 45 18.83 23.20 24.88
CA MET A 45 19.67 23.88 25.86
C MET A 45 18.86 24.23 27.11
N PHE A 46 19.36 23.73 28.24
CA PHE A 46 19.07 24.21 29.59
C PHE A 46 19.80 25.55 29.81
N GLY A 47 19.13 26.48 30.48
CA GLY A 47 19.74 27.71 30.98
C GLY A 47 18.87 28.33 32.06
N ALA A 48 19.25 28.15 33.32
CA ALA A 48 18.68 28.84 34.46
C ALA A 48 19.51 30.12 34.75
N SER A 49 18.85 31.24 35.05
CA SER A 49 19.29 32.19 36.09
C SER A 49 18.32 33.37 36.30
N ASN A 50 17.89 33.48 37.57
CA ASN A 50 17.69 34.65 38.44
C ASN A 50 16.90 35.91 38.02
N ALA A 51 15.74 36.05 38.69
CA ALA A 51 15.33 37.10 39.64
C ALA A 51 15.51 38.60 39.28
N ASN A 52 14.38 39.34 39.24
CA ASN A 52 14.02 40.32 40.28
C ASN A 52 12.62 40.93 40.04
N LEU A 53 11.90 41.13 41.15
CA LEU A 53 10.54 41.66 41.26
C LEU A 53 10.51 43.19 41.18
N SER A 54 9.41 43.76 40.69
CA SER A 54 8.70 44.87 41.35
C SER A 54 7.26 45.01 40.84
N PRO A 55 6.33 45.52 41.67
CA PRO A 55 4.89 45.32 41.53
C PRO A 55 4.18 46.57 41.00
N LEU A 56 3.13 46.41 40.19
CA LEU A 56 2.02 47.38 40.08
C LEU A 56 0.88 46.87 39.18
N MET A 57 -0.33 47.08 39.69
CA MET A 57 -1.63 47.12 39.00
C MET A 57 -2.23 45.80 38.49
N MET A 58 -3.05 45.20 39.36
CA MET A 58 -4.23 44.42 38.94
C MET A 58 -5.19 45.32 38.17
N TRP A 59 -5.26 45.12 36.86
CA TRP A 59 -6.49 45.35 36.09
C TRP A 59 -7.19 44.00 35.96
N PRO A 60 -8.52 43.92 36.00
CA PRO A 60 -9.20 42.67 35.69
C PRO A 60 -8.91 42.36 34.22
N GLN A 61 -8.08 41.36 33.98
CA GLN A 61 -7.98 40.76 32.66
C GLN A 61 -9.37 40.20 32.36
N ALA A 62 -10.07 40.87 31.45
CA ALA A 62 -11.16 40.23 30.75
C ALA A 62 -10.56 38.95 30.16
N ASN A 63 -11.03 37.80 30.64
CA ASN A 63 -10.88 36.56 29.90
C ASN A 63 -11.52 36.83 28.54
N GLY A 64 -10.70 37.16 27.55
CA GLY A 64 -11.06 36.92 26.16
C GLY A 64 -11.51 35.47 26.04
N PRO A 65 -12.36 35.13 25.05
CA PRO A 65 -12.66 33.74 24.80
C PRO A 65 -11.32 33.02 24.72
N ALA A 66 -11.15 31.97 25.54
CA ALA A 66 -9.98 31.13 25.46
C ALA A 66 -9.77 30.85 23.97
N ASP A 67 -8.60 31.23 23.44
CA ASP A 67 -8.17 30.80 22.12
C ASP A 67 -8.37 29.28 22.16
N LEU A 68 -9.43 28.80 21.50
CA LEU A 68 -9.63 27.39 21.29
C LEU A 68 -8.46 27.05 20.38
N GLU A 69 -7.37 26.54 20.97
CA GLU A 69 -6.27 25.96 20.21
C GLU A 69 -6.94 24.99 19.25
N GLU A 70 -6.99 25.37 17.97
CA GLU A 70 -7.72 24.60 16.99
C GLU A 70 -6.94 23.32 16.81
N GLU A 71 -7.49 22.22 17.33
CA GLU A 71 -6.81 20.95 17.28
C GLU A 71 -6.89 20.35 15.89
N ALA A 72 -5.77 19.79 15.44
CA ALA A 72 -5.73 18.95 14.25
C ALA A 72 -6.74 17.80 14.37
N LEU A 73 -7.34 17.47 13.24
CA LEU A 73 -8.24 16.32 13.07
C LEU A 73 -7.59 15.08 13.69
N GLU A 74 -8.35 14.29 14.44
CA GLU A 74 -7.84 13.06 15.03
C GLU A 74 -8.56 11.86 14.41
N VAL A 75 -7.79 10.87 13.96
CA VAL A 75 -8.32 9.60 13.48
C VAL A 75 -8.58 8.70 14.68
N LEU A 76 -9.83 8.24 14.82
CA LEU A 76 -10.27 7.35 15.89
C LEU A 76 -10.13 5.88 15.49
N SER A 77 -10.58 5.54 14.28
CA SER A 77 -10.50 4.18 13.75
C SER A 77 -10.46 4.17 12.22
N VAL A 78 -9.97 3.07 11.67
CA VAL A 78 -9.93 2.83 10.22
C VAL A 78 -10.52 1.45 9.93
N ASP A 79 -11.56 1.40 9.11
CA ASP A 79 -12.10 0.18 8.54
C ASP A 79 -11.48 -0.06 7.16
N SER A 80 -10.83 -1.22 7.02
CA SER A 80 -10.18 -1.66 5.78
C SER A 80 -11.15 -2.24 4.75
N CYS A 81 -12.46 -2.21 5.00
CA CYS A 81 -13.52 -2.64 4.08
C CYS A 81 -13.25 -4.02 3.48
N ILE A 82 -12.82 -4.97 4.33
CA ILE A 82 -12.23 -6.26 3.92
C ILE A 82 -13.15 -7.04 2.97
N GLY A 83 -14.47 -7.04 3.22
CA GLY A 83 -15.43 -7.72 2.35
C GLY A 83 -15.52 -7.11 0.95
N GLU A 84 -15.77 -5.79 0.86
CA GLU A 84 -15.88 -5.04 -0.40
C GLU A 84 -14.58 -5.13 -1.20
N ASN A 85 -13.44 -4.89 -0.56
CA ASN A 85 -12.13 -4.99 -1.19
C ASN A 85 -11.79 -6.44 -1.58
N GLY A 86 -12.16 -7.42 -0.76
CA GLY A 86 -11.90 -8.84 -1.03
C GLY A 86 -12.64 -9.35 -2.27
N GLU A 87 -13.88 -8.92 -2.47
CA GLU A 87 -14.65 -9.19 -3.68
C GLU A 87 -14.04 -8.47 -4.89
N ALA A 88 -13.81 -7.16 -4.76
CA ALA A 88 -13.25 -6.35 -5.84
C ALA A 88 -11.86 -6.83 -6.30
N HIS A 89 -11.00 -7.30 -5.40
CA HIS A 89 -9.65 -7.76 -5.75
C HIS A 89 -9.54 -9.26 -6.00
N ARG A 90 -10.64 -10.03 -5.92
CA ARG A 90 -10.63 -11.50 -6.00
C ARG A 90 -9.63 -12.10 -5.00
N THR A 91 -9.72 -11.65 -3.76
CA THR A 91 -8.84 -12.04 -2.64
C THR A 91 -9.62 -12.51 -1.42
N GLY A 92 -10.96 -12.46 -1.42
CA GLY A 92 -11.80 -12.92 -0.30
C GLY A 92 -11.62 -14.40 0.07
N ARG A 93 -11.02 -15.23 -0.81
CA ARG A 93 -10.74 -16.65 -0.51
C ARG A 93 -9.55 -16.87 0.43
N PHE A 94 -8.64 -15.91 0.56
CA PHE A 94 -7.52 -16.04 1.50
C PHE A 94 -8.06 -16.13 2.93
N GLU A 95 -7.66 -17.17 3.68
CA GLU A 95 -8.09 -17.33 5.07
C GLU A 95 -7.77 -16.09 5.93
N LEU A 96 -6.66 -15.40 5.61
CA LEU A 96 -6.25 -14.12 6.19
C LEU A 96 -7.36 -13.04 6.21
N MET A 97 -8.27 -13.04 5.23
CA MET A 97 -9.36 -12.07 5.13
C MET A 97 -10.53 -12.40 6.06
N ASN A 98 -10.64 -13.65 6.52
CA ASN A 98 -11.81 -14.16 7.23
C ASN A 98 -11.48 -14.69 8.64
N ARG A 99 -10.25 -14.45 9.13
CA ARG A 99 -9.77 -14.98 10.42
C ARG A 99 -10.67 -14.61 11.60
N SER A 100 -11.19 -13.39 11.60
CA SER A 100 -12.05 -12.94 12.70
C SER A 100 -13.32 -13.79 12.83
N GLU A 101 -13.83 -14.34 11.72
CA GLU A 101 -14.98 -15.24 11.71
C GLU A 101 -14.59 -16.69 12.05
N ILE A 102 -13.36 -17.10 11.74
CA ILE A 102 -12.89 -18.49 11.88
C ILE A 102 -12.41 -18.78 13.31
N ASP A 103 -11.52 -17.95 13.86
CA ASP A 103 -10.84 -18.19 15.13
C ASP A 103 -10.79 -16.95 16.06
N GLY A 104 -11.37 -15.83 15.64
CA GLY A 104 -11.39 -14.58 16.40
C GLY A 104 -10.10 -13.76 16.32
N SER A 105 -9.10 -14.20 15.56
CA SER A 105 -7.91 -13.39 15.28
C SER A 105 -8.22 -12.29 14.25
N PRO A 106 -7.49 -11.16 14.25
CA PRO A 106 -7.81 -10.05 13.36
C PRO A 106 -7.61 -10.45 11.89
N SER A 107 -8.63 -10.21 11.07
CA SER A 107 -8.52 -10.30 9.61
C SER A 107 -7.58 -9.22 9.07
N VAL A 108 -6.83 -9.55 8.03
CA VAL A 108 -5.87 -8.64 7.40
C VAL A 108 -6.21 -8.48 5.93
N LEU A 109 -6.23 -7.23 5.47
CA LEU A 109 -6.57 -6.89 4.09
C LEU A 109 -5.56 -7.49 3.09
N VAL A 110 -6.04 -8.07 2.00
CA VAL A 110 -5.25 -8.59 0.89
C VAL A 110 -5.80 -7.98 -0.40
N VAL A 111 -4.98 -7.23 -1.11
CA VAL A 111 -5.34 -6.51 -2.34
C VAL A 111 -4.32 -6.77 -3.44
N ARG A 112 -4.65 -6.37 -4.66
CA ARG A 112 -3.79 -6.53 -5.85
C ARG A 112 -3.37 -5.16 -6.36
N ARG A 113 -2.11 -5.04 -6.78
CA ARG A 113 -1.52 -3.76 -7.21
C ARG A 113 -2.17 -3.19 -8.47
N GLY A 114 -2.09 -1.88 -8.67
CA GLY A 114 -2.69 -1.23 -9.84
C GLY A 114 -4.23 -1.20 -9.85
N GLN A 115 -4.88 -1.54 -8.73
CA GLN A 115 -6.32 -1.47 -8.57
C GLN A 115 -6.65 -0.70 -7.27
N PRO A 116 -7.65 0.20 -7.27
CA PRO A 116 -8.05 0.94 -6.08
C PRO A 116 -8.70 0.04 -5.03
N PHE A 117 -8.36 0.27 -3.75
CA PHE A 117 -9.06 -0.29 -2.60
C PHE A 117 -9.52 0.82 -1.66
N LYS A 118 -10.60 0.55 -0.93
CA LYS A 118 -11.30 1.51 -0.09
C LYS A 118 -10.91 1.42 1.37
N LEU A 119 -10.81 2.56 2.04
CA LEU A 119 -10.64 2.72 3.48
C LEU A 119 -11.72 3.66 3.99
N VAL A 120 -12.32 3.31 5.12
CA VAL A 120 -13.27 4.18 5.84
C VAL A 120 -12.59 4.67 7.12
N VAL A 121 -12.35 5.98 7.20
CA VAL A 121 -11.64 6.63 8.29
C VAL A 121 -12.65 7.36 9.17
N HIS A 122 -12.71 7.00 10.45
CA HIS A 122 -13.56 7.68 11.43
C HIS A 122 -12.72 8.69 12.19
N CYS A 123 -13.19 9.94 12.24
CA CYS A 123 -12.52 11.05 12.88
C CYS A 123 -13.27 11.57 14.12
N ASN A 124 -12.60 12.36 14.95
CA ASN A 124 -13.19 13.01 16.12
C ASN A 124 -14.16 14.15 15.77
N ARG A 125 -13.99 14.77 14.60
CA ARG A 125 -14.84 15.83 14.04
C ARG A 125 -14.95 15.72 12.52
N SER A 126 -15.78 16.58 11.94
CA SER A 126 -15.96 16.62 10.49
C SER A 126 -14.71 17.17 9.81
N PHE A 127 -14.42 16.63 8.64
CA PHE A 127 -13.28 17.05 7.81
C PHE A 127 -13.60 18.36 7.08
N ASP A 128 -12.68 19.31 7.15
CA ASP A 128 -12.76 20.59 6.48
C ASP A 128 -11.63 20.70 5.44
N GLU A 129 -11.97 20.66 4.15
CA GLU A 129 -11.01 20.69 3.04
C GLU A 129 -10.11 21.93 3.03
N ASP A 130 -10.56 23.05 3.59
CA ASP A 130 -9.80 24.31 3.60
C ASP A 130 -8.79 24.36 4.76
N ARG A 131 -8.98 23.52 5.79
CA ARG A 131 -8.23 23.61 7.06
C ARG A 131 -7.45 22.35 7.38
N ASP A 132 -7.93 21.20 6.94
CA ASP A 132 -7.37 19.89 7.25
C ASP A 132 -6.61 19.31 6.06
N VAL A 133 -5.45 18.72 6.36
CA VAL A 133 -4.69 17.93 5.39
C VAL A 133 -4.50 16.54 5.95
N ILE A 134 -4.85 15.54 5.15
CA ILE A 134 -4.64 14.13 5.45
C ILE A 134 -3.56 13.60 4.52
N SER A 135 -2.65 12.80 5.07
CA SER A 135 -1.60 12.14 4.31
C SER A 135 -1.46 10.69 4.76
N LEU A 136 -1.30 9.79 3.81
CA LEU A 136 -1.05 8.38 4.06
C LEU A 136 0.46 8.14 3.92
N MET A 137 1.07 7.50 4.91
CA MET A 137 2.41 6.95 4.79
C MET A 137 2.27 5.43 4.67
N LEU A 138 2.72 4.89 3.53
CA LEU A 138 2.76 3.46 3.28
C LEU A 138 4.20 2.98 3.25
N ALA A 139 4.51 1.93 3.98
CA ALA A 139 5.84 1.33 4.00
C ALA A 139 5.75 -0.18 3.87
N VAL A 140 6.67 -0.79 3.13
CA VAL A 140 6.87 -2.24 3.18
C VAL A 140 7.25 -2.63 4.60
N ASP A 141 6.65 -3.70 5.10
CA ASP A 141 6.98 -4.23 6.42
C ASP A 141 8.45 -4.71 6.43
N PRO A 142 9.32 -4.14 7.29
CA PRO A 142 10.73 -4.49 7.30
C PRO A 142 10.88 -5.94 7.73
N LYS A 143 11.72 -6.68 7.02
CA LYS A 143 12.15 -8.02 7.45
C LYS A 143 13.56 -7.92 7.99
N ASP A 144 13.73 -8.38 9.23
CA ASP A 144 15.01 -8.38 9.95
C ASP A 144 15.70 -6.99 9.99
N GLU A 145 16.92 -6.87 9.46
CA GLU A 145 17.74 -5.63 9.49
C GLU A 145 17.57 -4.74 8.24
N ASP A 146 16.56 -5.00 7.41
CA ASP A 146 16.37 -4.29 6.14
C ASP A 146 16.17 -2.78 6.36
N LYS A 147 16.98 -1.98 5.65
CA LYS A 147 16.86 -0.52 5.61
C LYS A 147 15.86 -0.11 4.54
N ILE A 148 14.62 0.08 4.97
CA ILE A 148 13.57 0.64 4.12
C ILE A 148 13.94 2.07 3.73
N SER A 149 13.81 2.42 2.45
CA SER A 149 14.11 3.79 1.99
C SER A 149 13.31 4.18 0.75
N HIS A 150 12.94 5.47 0.69
CA HIS A 150 12.14 6.05 -0.40
C HIS A 150 12.69 5.76 -1.80
N GLY A 151 14.01 5.71 -1.96
CA GLY A 151 14.66 5.51 -3.26
C GLY A 151 14.38 4.15 -3.91
N HIS A 152 13.84 3.18 -3.17
CA HIS A 152 13.54 1.83 -3.69
C HIS A 152 12.03 1.59 -3.87
N GLY A 153 11.18 2.62 -3.70
CA GLY A 153 9.72 2.46 -3.77
C GLY A 153 9.14 1.64 -2.61
N THR A 154 9.86 1.57 -1.49
CA THR A 154 9.45 0.81 -0.28
C THR A 154 8.81 1.68 0.80
N VAL A 155 8.85 3.00 0.63
CA VAL A 155 8.05 3.96 1.42
C VAL A 155 7.46 5.00 0.49
N VAL A 156 6.16 5.24 0.62
CA VAL A 156 5.38 6.16 -0.18
C VAL A 156 4.62 7.11 0.75
N TYR A 157 4.70 8.40 0.48
CA TYR A 157 3.89 9.42 1.13
C TYR A 157 2.85 9.93 0.14
N LEU A 158 1.57 9.82 0.48
CA LEU A 158 0.45 10.20 -0.37
C LEU A 158 -0.40 11.25 0.32
N PRO A 159 -0.42 12.51 -0.14
CA PRO A 159 -1.48 13.42 0.27
C PRO A 159 -2.83 12.85 -0.22
N VAL A 160 -3.88 12.97 0.60
CA VAL A 160 -5.23 12.61 0.17
C VAL A 160 -5.81 13.79 -0.60
N GLU A 161 -6.07 13.58 -1.88
CA GLU A 161 -6.54 14.63 -2.77
C GLU A 161 -8.06 14.57 -2.97
N SER A 162 -8.69 15.75 -3.10
CA SER A 162 -10.10 15.81 -3.49
C SER A 162 -10.24 15.36 -4.94
N ARG A 163 -11.22 14.50 -5.21
CA ARG A 163 -11.49 13.95 -6.55
C ARG A 163 -11.72 15.00 -7.64
N SER A 164 -12.07 16.23 -7.25
CA SER A 164 -12.28 17.37 -8.14
C SER A 164 -10.99 17.98 -8.69
N LYS A 165 -9.84 17.73 -8.06
CA LYS A 165 -8.52 18.20 -8.50
C LYS A 165 -7.93 17.15 -9.46
N SER A 166 -8.50 17.04 -10.65
CA SER A 166 -7.93 16.18 -11.71
C SER A 166 -6.68 16.84 -12.28
N VAL A 167 -5.52 16.58 -11.69
CA VAL A 167 -4.24 16.79 -12.39
C VAL A 167 -4.06 15.62 -13.36
N GLU A 168 -3.52 15.92 -14.55
CA GLU A 168 -3.07 14.91 -15.52
C GLU A 168 -1.90 14.13 -14.89
N GLU A 169 -2.22 13.17 -14.03
CA GLU A 169 -1.22 12.38 -13.33
C GLU A 169 -0.97 11.06 -14.06
N ASP A 170 0.26 10.58 -13.93
CA ASP A 170 0.68 9.28 -14.45
C ASP A 170 -0.26 8.19 -13.90
N GLU A 171 -1.08 7.60 -14.77
CA GLU A 171 -2.06 6.54 -14.44
C GLU A 171 -1.43 5.29 -13.79
N HIS A 172 -0.12 5.29 -13.60
CA HIS A 172 0.70 4.18 -13.14
C HIS A 172 1.36 4.41 -11.78
N ASP A 173 1.17 5.57 -11.14
CA ASP A 173 1.75 5.84 -9.82
C ASP A 173 0.73 5.68 -8.67
N TRP A 174 1.24 5.73 -7.44
CA TRP A 174 0.45 5.70 -6.23
C TRP A 174 -0.38 6.97 -6.07
N ARG A 175 -1.64 6.82 -5.67
CA ARG A 175 -2.54 7.94 -5.37
C ARG A 175 -3.52 7.60 -4.26
N ALA A 176 -3.97 8.64 -3.56
CA ALA A 176 -5.02 8.55 -2.57
C ALA A 176 -6.06 9.64 -2.84
N THR A 177 -7.32 9.25 -3.05
CA THR A 177 -8.41 10.17 -3.38
C THR A 177 -9.49 10.11 -2.31
N LEU A 178 -10.03 11.27 -1.95
CA LEU A 178 -11.20 11.41 -1.10
C LEU A 178 -12.45 11.19 -1.95
N ASP A 179 -13.14 10.08 -1.73
CA ASP A 179 -14.33 9.69 -2.50
C ASP A 179 -15.62 10.24 -1.89
N ALA A 180 -15.73 10.26 -0.56
CA ALA A 180 -16.90 10.79 0.14
C ALA A 180 -16.52 11.32 1.53
N VAL A 181 -17.27 12.33 1.97
CA VAL A 181 -17.21 12.91 3.31
C VAL A 181 -18.63 12.92 3.87
N GLU A 182 -18.86 12.15 4.92
CA GLU A 182 -20.15 12.03 5.61
C GLU A 182 -19.94 12.33 7.10
N ASP A 183 -20.23 13.56 7.51
CA ASP A 183 -19.96 14.07 8.86
C ASP A 183 -18.49 13.83 9.27
N ASN A 184 -18.26 12.90 10.20
CA ASN A 184 -16.95 12.56 10.76
C ASN A 184 -16.35 11.30 10.12
N VAL A 185 -16.92 10.85 9.00
CA VAL A 185 -16.52 9.63 8.29
C VAL A 185 -16.03 9.97 6.90
N LEU A 186 -14.80 9.54 6.60
CA LEU A 186 -14.15 9.78 5.32
C LEU A 186 -14.01 8.47 4.58
N THR A 187 -14.44 8.44 3.32
CA THR A 187 -14.16 7.34 2.40
C THR A 187 -12.97 7.72 1.55
N VAL A 188 -11.86 7.03 1.74
CA VAL A 188 -10.61 7.23 1.01
C VAL A 188 -10.39 6.04 0.09
N SER A 189 -10.05 6.30 -1.17
CA SER A 189 -9.68 5.30 -2.14
C SER A 189 -8.18 5.39 -2.43
N VAL A 190 -7.48 4.29 -2.24
CA VAL A 190 -6.03 4.19 -2.43
C VAL A 190 -5.77 3.34 -3.67
N THR A 191 -5.16 3.94 -4.69
CA THR A 191 -4.68 3.20 -5.86
C THR A 191 -3.17 3.06 -5.76
N THR A 192 -2.69 1.82 -5.80
CA THR A 192 -1.25 1.53 -5.78
C THR A 192 -0.68 1.54 -7.20
N SER A 193 0.61 1.81 -7.35
CA SER A 193 1.28 1.61 -8.64
C SER A 193 1.17 0.15 -9.09
N ALA A 194 0.93 -0.09 -10.38
CA ALA A 194 0.95 -1.43 -10.97
C ALA A 194 2.34 -2.11 -10.91
N LEU A 195 3.40 -1.34 -10.60
CA LEU A 195 4.77 -1.83 -10.42
C LEU A 195 5.19 -1.92 -8.95
N ALA A 196 4.29 -1.61 -8.01
CA ALA A 196 4.58 -1.67 -6.58
C ALA A 196 5.06 -3.06 -6.14
N SER A 197 5.94 -3.06 -5.12
CA SER A 197 6.50 -4.28 -4.54
C SER A 197 5.42 -5.17 -3.90
N VAL A 198 5.47 -6.46 -4.25
CA VAL A 198 4.59 -7.48 -3.67
C VAL A 198 5.14 -7.89 -2.30
N SER A 199 4.47 -7.45 -1.24
CA SER A 199 4.88 -7.70 0.14
C SER A 199 3.72 -7.44 1.11
N ARG A 200 4.01 -7.57 2.40
CA ARG A 200 3.20 -6.98 3.47
C ARG A 200 3.57 -5.50 3.59
N TRP A 201 2.56 -4.66 3.70
CA TRP A 201 2.67 -3.22 3.83
C TRP A 201 2.00 -2.74 5.11
N GLN A 202 2.49 -1.64 5.62
CA GLN A 202 1.99 -0.90 6.77
C GLN A 202 1.53 0.47 6.29
N LEU A 203 0.32 0.87 6.66
CA LEU A 203 -0.27 2.17 6.37
C LEU A 203 -0.51 2.93 7.67
N SER A 204 0.06 4.13 7.78
CA SER A 204 -0.28 5.08 8.83
C SER A 204 -0.91 6.33 8.22
N ILE A 205 -1.80 6.95 9.00
CA ILE A 205 -2.53 8.16 8.59
C ILE A 205 -2.02 9.31 9.42
N ASP A 206 -1.47 10.32 8.77
CA ASP A 206 -1.08 11.58 9.36
C ASP A 206 -2.09 12.66 9.02
N THR A 207 -2.39 13.49 10.00
CA THR A 207 -3.33 14.61 9.90
C THR A 207 -2.63 15.87 10.38
N LYS A 208 -2.87 16.98 9.70
CA LYS A 208 -2.33 18.29 10.09
C LYS A 208 -3.32 19.39 9.73
N LEU A 209 -3.22 20.53 10.41
CA LEU A 209 -3.89 21.75 9.96
C LEU A 209 -3.00 22.48 8.95
N VAL A 210 -3.61 23.11 7.95
CA VAL A 210 -2.92 23.86 6.88
C VAL A 210 -1.95 24.90 7.44
N ASP A 211 -2.37 25.62 8.49
CA ASP A 211 -1.61 26.73 9.07
C ASP A 211 -0.68 26.32 10.23
N THR A 212 -0.51 25.03 10.50
CA THR A 212 0.30 24.54 11.61
C THR A 212 1.32 23.49 11.17
N GLU A 213 2.46 23.47 11.85
CA GLU A 213 3.45 22.38 11.73
C GLU A 213 3.11 21.18 12.63
N GLN A 214 1.96 21.21 13.30
CA GLN A 214 1.53 20.13 14.19
C GLN A 214 0.95 18.98 13.36
N ILE A 215 1.62 17.82 13.42
CA ILE A 215 1.17 16.58 12.81
C ILE A 215 0.64 15.66 13.90
N LYS A 216 -0.61 15.23 13.77
CA LYS A 216 -1.19 14.14 14.56
C LYS A 216 -1.15 12.87 13.72
N SER A 217 -0.35 11.90 14.16
CA SER A 217 -0.28 10.57 13.56
C SER A 217 -1.27 9.63 14.23
N TYR A 218 -1.98 8.84 13.42
CA TYR A 218 -2.82 7.76 13.92
C TYR A 218 -1.94 6.68 14.56
N GLY A 219 -2.17 6.40 15.84
CA GLY A 219 -1.28 5.56 16.64
C GLY A 219 -1.25 4.07 16.27
N THR A 220 -2.16 3.60 15.41
CA THR A 220 -2.23 2.20 14.97
C THR A 220 -2.03 2.10 13.45
N SER A 221 -1.03 1.34 13.02
CA SER A 221 -0.81 1.09 11.60
C SER A 221 -1.78 0.03 11.07
N VAL A 222 -2.37 0.28 9.90
CA VAL A 222 -3.19 -0.68 9.17
C VAL A 222 -2.27 -1.56 8.33
N GLN A 223 -2.34 -2.88 8.54
CA GLN A 223 -1.56 -3.84 7.78
C GLN A 223 -2.35 -4.37 6.59
N PHE A 224 -1.70 -4.52 5.44
CA PHE A 224 -2.29 -5.16 4.27
C PHE A 224 -1.24 -5.89 3.43
N TYR A 225 -1.68 -6.87 2.64
CA TYR A 225 -0.84 -7.56 1.65
C TYR A 225 -1.14 -7.00 0.27
N LEU A 226 -0.08 -6.68 -0.46
CA LEU A 226 -0.17 -6.26 -1.86
C LEU A 226 0.35 -7.37 -2.75
N LEU A 227 -0.49 -7.89 -3.64
CA LEU A 227 -0.18 -8.98 -4.56
C LEU A 227 -0.08 -8.51 -6.01
N PHE A 228 0.48 -9.37 -6.85
CA PHE A 228 0.41 -9.25 -8.30
C PHE A 228 -1.05 -9.20 -8.79
N ASN A 229 -1.27 -8.48 -9.90
CA ASN A 229 -2.60 -8.26 -10.46
C ASN A 229 -2.76 -8.71 -11.92
N PRO A 230 -3.19 -9.96 -12.16
CA PRO A 230 -3.50 -10.45 -13.50
C PRO A 230 -4.70 -9.78 -14.20
N TRP A 231 -5.49 -8.97 -13.48
CA TRP A 231 -6.63 -8.23 -14.02
C TRP A 231 -6.27 -6.77 -14.40
N CYS A 232 -5.09 -6.28 -14.02
CA CYS A 232 -4.63 -4.93 -14.35
C CYS A 232 -3.77 -4.98 -15.62
N GLU A 233 -4.18 -4.30 -16.69
CA GLU A 233 -3.45 -4.27 -17.97
C GLU A 233 -2.03 -3.69 -17.85
N SER A 234 -1.84 -2.77 -16.90
CA SER A 234 -0.55 -2.13 -16.62
C SER A 234 0.39 -3.02 -15.80
N ASP A 235 -0.09 -4.14 -15.23
CA ASP A 235 0.75 -5.07 -14.48
C ASP A 235 1.48 -6.02 -15.46
N PRO A 236 2.81 -6.22 -15.32
CA PRO A 236 3.55 -7.20 -16.11
C PRO A 236 2.99 -8.64 -16.11
N VAL A 237 2.18 -9.00 -15.12
CA VAL A 237 1.52 -10.32 -15.04
C VAL A 237 0.09 -10.33 -15.61
N TYR A 238 -0.32 -9.29 -16.34
CA TYR A 238 -1.61 -9.24 -16.98
C TYR A 238 -1.86 -10.48 -17.84
N LEU A 239 -3.04 -11.09 -17.66
CA LEU A 239 -3.49 -12.21 -18.48
C LEU A 239 -4.79 -11.82 -19.14
N GLU A 240 -4.85 -11.87 -20.47
CA GLU A 240 -6.09 -11.63 -21.20
C GLU A 240 -7.01 -12.86 -21.09
N GLY A 241 -8.27 -12.65 -20.70
CA GLY A 241 -9.30 -13.70 -20.62
C GLY A 241 -9.54 -14.24 -19.21
N GLU A 242 -10.79 -14.21 -18.77
CA GLU A 242 -11.18 -14.60 -17.41
C GLU A 242 -10.98 -16.10 -17.15
N GLU A 243 -11.12 -16.95 -18.17
CA GLU A 243 -10.89 -18.40 -18.05
C GLU A 243 -9.44 -18.75 -17.67
N LEU A 244 -8.46 -17.97 -18.17
CA LEU A 244 -7.05 -18.18 -17.83
C LEU A 244 -6.74 -17.69 -16.42
N ARG A 245 -7.35 -16.59 -15.98
CA ARG A 245 -7.18 -16.09 -14.61
C ARG A 245 -7.83 -17.04 -13.60
N GLU A 246 -8.99 -17.59 -13.93
CA GLU A 246 -9.63 -18.61 -13.10
C GLU A 246 -8.72 -19.83 -12.95
N GLU A 247 -8.20 -20.40 -14.05
CA GLU A 247 -7.36 -21.60 -14.00
C GLU A 247 -5.98 -21.35 -13.37
N TYR A 248 -5.29 -20.26 -13.73
CA TYR A 248 -3.89 -20.05 -13.35
C TYR A 248 -3.71 -19.27 -12.05
N VAL A 249 -4.74 -18.62 -11.53
CA VAL A 249 -4.66 -17.76 -10.34
C VAL A 249 -5.62 -18.22 -9.25
N LEU A 250 -6.88 -18.46 -9.60
CA LEU A 250 -7.95 -18.73 -8.62
C LEU A 250 -8.16 -20.22 -8.35
N SER A 251 -7.81 -21.11 -9.28
CA SER A 251 -7.91 -22.54 -9.05
C SER A 251 -6.87 -22.98 -8.02
N ASP A 252 -7.32 -23.62 -6.94
CA ASP A 252 -6.46 -24.12 -5.86
C ASP A 252 -6.18 -25.62 -5.96
N THR A 253 -6.61 -26.23 -7.06
CA THR A 253 -6.49 -27.65 -7.33
C THR A 253 -6.16 -27.85 -8.79
N THR A 254 -5.17 -28.69 -9.07
CA THR A 254 -4.71 -28.95 -10.44
C THR A 254 -4.46 -30.45 -10.67
N LEU A 255 -4.12 -30.81 -11.91
CA LEU A 255 -3.71 -32.17 -12.29
C LEU A 255 -2.22 -32.17 -12.64
N ILE A 256 -1.45 -33.01 -11.95
CA ILE A 256 -0.08 -33.32 -12.32
C ILE A 256 -0.08 -34.64 -13.10
N TRP A 257 0.35 -34.59 -14.35
CA TRP A 257 0.54 -35.78 -15.17
C TRP A 257 1.84 -36.48 -14.80
N ARG A 258 1.74 -37.76 -14.47
CA ARG A 258 2.88 -38.60 -14.02
C ARG A 258 2.98 -39.84 -14.91
N GLY A 259 4.17 -40.43 -14.96
CA GLY A 259 4.45 -41.65 -15.72
C GLY A 259 5.43 -41.41 -16.86
N CYS A 260 5.38 -42.25 -17.89
CA CYS A 260 6.19 -42.13 -19.10
C CYS A 260 5.31 -41.90 -20.32
N GLU A 261 5.90 -41.59 -21.48
CA GLU A 261 5.18 -41.31 -22.73
C GLU A 261 4.12 -42.38 -23.07
N ARG A 262 4.43 -43.66 -22.80
CA ARG A 262 3.55 -44.80 -23.13
C ARG A 262 2.49 -45.08 -22.07
N SER A 263 2.64 -44.53 -20.87
CA SER A 263 1.75 -44.75 -19.74
C SER A 263 1.88 -43.57 -18.79
N PHE A 264 1.07 -42.55 -19.04
CA PHE A 264 0.94 -41.41 -18.16
C PHE A 264 -0.50 -41.30 -17.64
N HIS A 265 -0.65 -40.87 -16.40
CA HIS A 265 -1.93 -40.77 -15.71
C HIS A 265 -2.01 -39.48 -14.89
N PRO A 266 -3.18 -38.86 -14.81
CA PRO A 266 -3.36 -37.62 -14.06
C PRO A 266 -3.42 -37.92 -12.57
N THR A 267 -2.84 -37.05 -11.75
CA THR A 267 -2.95 -37.09 -10.28
C THR A 267 -3.44 -35.73 -9.81
N ILE A 268 -4.53 -35.73 -9.03
CA ILE A 268 -5.05 -34.51 -8.41
C ILE A 268 -4.02 -33.99 -7.41
N TRP A 269 -3.77 -32.68 -7.48
CA TRP A 269 -2.85 -31.98 -6.60
C TRP A 269 -3.55 -30.74 -6.03
N LYS A 270 -3.68 -30.67 -4.71
CA LYS A 270 -4.18 -29.48 -4.02
C LYS A 270 -3.01 -28.50 -3.87
N LEU A 271 -3.12 -27.32 -4.49
CA LEU A 271 -2.16 -26.23 -4.34
C LEU A 271 -2.35 -25.55 -2.98
N GLY A 272 -3.60 -25.27 -2.60
CA GLY A 272 -3.93 -24.72 -1.27
C GLY A 272 -3.36 -23.33 -1.02
N GLN A 273 -3.20 -22.49 -2.04
CA GLN A 273 -2.58 -21.16 -1.91
C GLN A 273 -3.33 -20.19 -0.98
N PHE A 274 -4.61 -20.44 -0.72
CA PHE A 274 -5.47 -19.60 0.11
C PHE A 274 -5.59 -20.07 1.57
N GLU A 275 -5.00 -21.22 1.89
CA GLU A 275 -5.04 -21.81 3.24
C GLU A 275 -4.27 -20.96 4.25
N ARG A 276 -4.52 -21.21 5.54
CA ARG A 276 -3.85 -20.54 6.65
C ARG A 276 -2.34 -20.46 6.48
N ASP A 277 -1.80 -19.26 6.71
CA ASP A 277 -0.37 -18.95 6.79
C ASP A 277 0.43 -19.20 5.50
N ILE A 278 -0.19 -19.70 4.41
CA ILE A 278 0.53 -19.99 3.15
C ILE A 278 1.09 -18.72 2.51
N LEU A 279 0.33 -17.62 2.53
CA LEU A 279 0.80 -16.34 2.00
C LEU A 279 1.99 -15.80 2.83
N ASP A 280 1.89 -15.87 4.16
CA ASP A 280 2.97 -15.51 5.07
C ASP A 280 4.22 -16.35 4.84
N CYS A 281 4.07 -17.67 4.75
CA CYS A 281 5.17 -18.59 4.47
C CYS A 281 5.82 -18.30 3.11
N SER A 282 5.03 -17.93 2.09
CA SER A 282 5.54 -17.59 0.76
C SER A 282 6.44 -16.35 0.82
N LEU A 283 5.97 -15.28 1.47
CA LEU A 283 6.76 -14.07 1.66
C LEU A 283 7.98 -14.29 2.58
N LEU A 284 7.86 -15.17 3.58
CA LEU A 284 8.97 -15.55 4.45
C LEU A 284 10.06 -16.29 3.67
N LEU A 285 9.67 -17.22 2.79
CA LEU A 285 10.60 -17.97 1.95
C LEU A 285 11.39 -17.05 1.01
N LEU A 286 10.71 -16.10 0.36
CA LEU A 286 11.36 -15.10 -0.50
C LEU A 286 12.40 -14.27 0.25
N SER A 287 12.09 -13.87 1.47
CA SER A 287 13.02 -13.09 2.29
C SER A 287 14.18 -13.93 2.83
N LYS A 288 13.90 -15.04 3.52
CA LYS A 288 14.95 -15.82 4.20
C LYS A 288 15.80 -16.66 3.26
N VAL A 289 15.18 -17.27 2.25
CA VAL A 289 15.86 -18.19 1.32
C VAL A 289 16.26 -17.43 0.06
N GLY A 290 15.32 -16.67 -0.52
CA GLY A 290 15.57 -15.88 -1.72
C GLY A 290 16.48 -14.67 -1.48
N ARG A 291 16.63 -14.23 -0.22
CA ARG A 291 17.39 -13.02 0.17
C ARG A 291 16.96 -11.78 -0.62
N VAL A 292 15.67 -11.73 -0.95
CA VAL A 292 15.05 -10.55 -1.56
C VAL A 292 14.83 -9.56 -0.43
N THR A 293 15.60 -8.48 -0.45
CA THR A 293 15.41 -7.33 0.44
C THR A 293 14.15 -6.58 0.02
N ALA A 294 13.54 -5.87 0.97
CA ALA A 294 12.43 -4.96 0.69
C ALA A 294 12.74 -3.98 -0.46
#